data_AF-A0A7W0S3C4-F1
#
_entry.id   AF-A0A7W0S3C4-F1
#
_cell.length_a   1.000
_cell.length_b   1.000
_cell.length_c   1.000
_cell.angle_alpha   90.00
_cell.angle_beta   90.00
_cell.angle_gamma   90.00
#
_symmetry.space_group_name_H-M   'P 1'
#
loop_
_entity.id
_entity.type
_entity.pdbx_description
1 polymer ?
#
loop_
_entity_poly.entity_id
_entity_poly.type
_entity_poly.pdbx_seq_one_letter_code
_entity_poly.pdbx_strand_id
1 'polypeptide(L)'
;MSENKTNELAEKIARLLQADTHSSDFSLLQASLRKIDQRLDKIESQIFSQNHQSTNQMSQSNHPSQQKFEIAEAVAFDVTEQFETEKACPYEPTGKPCDHCAMCNSRGF
;
A
#
# COMPACT_ATOMS: atom_id res chain seq x y z
N MET A 1 -39.97 43.41 13.62
CA MET A 1 -39.75 43.10 12.18
C MET A 1 -38.57 42.13 11.94
N SER A 2 -37.60 41.98 12.85
CA SER A 2 -36.44 41.09 12.65
C SER A 2 -36.73 39.62 13.01
N GLU A 3 -37.39 39.37 14.15
CA GLU A 3 -37.68 37.99 14.64
C GLU A 3 -38.47 37.14 13.66
N ASN A 4 -39.40 37.75 12.91
CA ASN A 4 -40.24 37.01 11.97
C ASN A 4 -39.41 36.43 10.81
N LYS A 5 -38.38 37.16 10.36
CA LYS A 5 -37.43 36.70 9.34
C LYS A 5 -36.53 35.59 9.85
N THR A 6 -36.14 35.66 11.13
CA THR A 6 -35.34 34.63 11.79
C THR A 6 -36.12 33.32 11.93
N ASN A 7 -37.41 33.42 12.30
CA ASN A 7 -38.30 32.26 12.41
C ASN A 7 -38.56 31.61 11.04
N GLU A 8 -38.77 32.41 10.00
CA GLU A 8 -38.96 31.92 8.63
C GLU A 8 -37.70 31.22 8.10
N LEU A 9 -36.51 31.76 8.42
CA LEU A 9 -35.23 31.12 8.08
C LEU A 9 -35.03 29.79 8.83
N ALA A 10 -35.33 29.76 10.13
CA ALA A 10 -35.24 28.55 10.94
C ALA A 10 -36.16 27.44 10.43
N GLU A 11 -37.39 27.79 10.03
CA GLU A 11 -38.34 26.85 9.45
C GLU A 11 -37.85 26.30 8.09
N LYS A 12 -37.25 27.17 7.26
CA LYS A 12 -36.68 26.77 5.96
C LYS A 12 -35.51 25.80 6.12
N ILE A 13 -34.65 26.04 7.12
CA ILE A 13 -33.53 25.15 7.46
C ILE A 13 -34.07 23.80 7.96
N ALA A 14 -35.07 23.79 8.84
CA ALA A 14 -35.67 22.56 9.35
C ALA A 14 -36.27 21.69 8.23
N ARG A 15 -36.94 22.32 7.24
CA ARG A 15 -37.50 21.61 6.09
C ARG A 15 -36.43 21.01 5.17
N LEU A 16 -35.33 21.73 4.95
CA LEU A 16 -34.21 21.23 4.14
C LEU A 16 -33.52 20.04 4.82
N LEU A 17 -33.29 20.12 6.14
CA LEU A 17 -32.72 19.00 6.91
C LEU A 17 -33.63 17.77 6.92
N GLN A 18 -34.95 17.95 6.95
CA GLN A 18 -35.92 16.85 6.83
C GLN A 18 -35.94 16.25 5.41
N ALA A 19 -35.79 17.06 4.37
CA ALA A 19 -35.71 16.58 3.00
C ALA A 19 -34.42 15.78 2.73
N ASP A 20 -33.28 16.22 3.25
CA ASP A 20 -32.00 15.52 3.11
C ASP A 20 -31.93 14.23 3.93
N THR A 21 -32.64 14.16 5.06
CA THR A 21 -32.71 12.95 5.90
C THR A 21 -33.65 11.87 5.35
N HIS A 22 -34.52 12.21 4.38
CA HIS A 22 -35.41 11.27 3.69
C HIS A 22 -34.82 10.67 2.41
N SER A 23 -33.52 10.81 2.17
CA SER A 23 -32.87 10.08 1.08
C SER A 23 -32.77 8.60 1.45
N SER A 24 -33.57 7.77 0.79
CA SER A 24 -33.40 6.31 0.72
C SER A 24 -31.94 5.87 0.54
N ASP A 25 -31.12 6.73 -0.05
CA ASP A 25 -29.70 6.49 -0.31
C ASP A 25 -28.87 6.48 0.97
N PHE A 26 -29.25 7.23 2.02
CA PHE A 26 -28.60 7.12 3.33
C PHE A 26 -28.86 5.76 3.97
N SER A 27 -30.08 5.22 3.81
CA SER A 27 -30.42 3.88 4.30
C SER A 27 -29.68 2.79 3.51
N LEU A 28 -29.55 2.95 2.19
CA LEU A 28 -28.77 2.05 1.34
C LEU A 28 -27.26 2.10 1.67
N LEU A 29 -26.74 3.30 1.93
CA LEU A 29 -25.36 3.48 2.36
C LEU A 29 -25.12 2.83 3.73
N GLN A 30 -26.02 3.06 4.68
CA GLN A 30 -25.94 2.45 6.01
C GLN A 30 -26.02 0.91 5.93
N ALA A 31 -26.90 0.36 5.08
CA ALA A 31 -26.97 -1.07 4.84
C ALA A 31 -25.68 -1.61 4.19
N SER A 32 -25.09 -0.86 3.27
CA SER A 32 -23.82 -1.21 2.61
C SER A 32 -22.66 -1.22 3.60
N LEU A 33 -22.58 -0.23 4.50
CA LEU A 33 -21.58 -0.18 5.57
C LEU A 33 -21.70 -1.38 6.50
N ARG A 34 -22.91 -1.70 6.98
CA ARG A 34 -23.13 -2.89 7.82
C ARG A 34 -22.71 -4.19 7.13
N LYS A 35 -22.93 -4.29 5.82
CA LYS A 35 -22.51 -5.46 5.03
C LYS A 35 -20.99 -5.56 4.91
N ILE A 36 -20.28 -4.42 4.87
CA ILE A 36 -18.82 -4.39 4.88
C ILE A 36 -18.32 -4.87 6.24
N ASP A 37 -18.85 -4.33 7.34
CA ASP A 37 -18.45 -4.70 8.71
C ASP A 37 -18.63 -6.21 8.94
N GLN A 38 -19.78 -6.77 8.57
CA GLN A 38 -20.03 -8.22 8.66
C GLN A 38 -19.04 -9.07 7.86
N ARG A 39 -18.58 -8.58 6.71
CA ARG A 39 -17.57 -9.29 5.90
C ARG A 39 -16.19 -9.20 6.55
N LEU A 40 -15.85 -8.07 7.17
CA LEU A 40 -14.60 -7.91 7.90
C LEU A 40 -14.56 -8.83 9.11
N ASP A 41 -15.61 -8.88 9.93
CA ASP A 41 -15.71 -9.80 11.09
C ASP A 41 -15.50 -11.27 10.66
N LYS A 42 -16.08 -11.66 9.53
CA LYS A 42 -15.91 -13.01 8.97
C LYS A 42 -14.49 -13.28 8.50
N ILE A 43 -13.84 -12.31 7.86
CA ILE A 43 -12.44 -12.44 7.42
C ILE A 43 -11.52 -12.52 8.63
N GLU A 44 -11.71 -11.67 9.62
CA GLU A 44 -10.89 -11.64 10.84
C GLU A 44 -11.00 -12.96 11.61
N SER A 45 -12.21 -13.48 11.80
CA SER A 45 -12.43 -14.78 12.44
C SER A 45 -11.83 -15.94 11.63
N GLN A 46 -11.87 -15.88 10.29
CA GLN A 46 -11.23 -16.88 9.42
C GLN A 46 -9.71 -16.82 9.48
N ILE A 47 -9.10 -15.63 9.45
CA ILE A 47 -7.66 -15.43 9.57
C ILE A 47 -7.18 -15.90 10.95
N PHE A 48 -7.91 -15.55 12.02
CA PHE A 48 -7.58 -16.00 13.37
C PHE A 48 -7.63 -17.53 13.50
N SER A 49 -8.64 -18.16 12.88
CA SER A 49 -8.78 -19.62 12.87
C SER A 49 -7.72 -20.31 11.99
N GLN A 50 -7.33 -19.71 10.86
CA GLN A 50 -6.30 -20.25 9.95
C GLN A 50 -4.88 -20.12 10.52
N ASN A 51 -4.55 -19.02 11.21
CA ASN A 51 -3.24 -18.84 11.82
C ASN A 51 -2.92 -19.87 12.91
N HIS A 52 -3.95 -20.48 13.53
CA HIS A 52 -3.75 -21.58 14.48
C HIS A 52 -3.58 -22.97 13.83
N GLN A 53 -3.80 -23.10 12.51
CA GLN A 53 -3.67 -24.39 11.78
C GLN A 53 -2.51 -24.42 10.77
N SER A 54 -1.85 -23.30 10.47
CA SER A 54 -0.79 -23.24 9.47
C SER A 54 0.58 -22.95 10.08
N THR A 55 1.12 -23.91 10.84
CA THR A 55 2.59 -24.05 10.86
C THR A 55 3.04 -24.59 9.50
N ASN A 56 3.77 -23.78 8.74
CA ASN A 56 4.54 -24.19 7.56
C ASN A 56 3.76 -24.81 6.39
N GLN A 57 2.89 -24.04 5.75
CA GLN A 57 2.72 -24.20 4.31
C GLN A 57 2.87 -22.84 3.65
N MET A 58 4.13 -22.51 3.37
CA MET A 58 4.51 -21.58 2.32
C MET A 58 3.91 -22.15 1.04
N SER A 59 2.71 -21.70 0.70
CA SER A 59 2.01 -22.12 -0.52
C SER A 59 2.89 -21.70 -1.68
N GLN A 60 3.66 -22.65 -2.21
CA GLN A 60 4.31 -22.54 -3.50
C GLN A 60 3.18 -22.38 -4.52
N SER A 61 2.76 -21.13 -4.73
CA SER A 61 1.94 -20.79 -5.87
C SER A 61 2.79 -21.14 -7.09
N ASN A 62 2.50 -22.29 -7.69
CA ASN A 62 3.07 -22.71 -8.98
C ASN A 62 2.49 -21.84 -10.11
N HIS A 63 2.60 -20.52 -9.96
CA HIS A 63 2.22 -19.58 -10.99
C HIS A 63 3.46 -19.34 -11.86
N PRO A 64 3.37 -19.50 -13.20
CA PRO A 64 4.52 -19.32 -14.10
C PRO A 64 5.23 -17.96 -13.98
N SER A 65 4.57 -16.92 -13.46
CA SER A 65 5.23 -15.64 -13.17
C SER A 65 6.25 -15.75 -12.03
N GLN A 66 6.04 -16.64 -11.05
CA GLN A 66 6.91 -16.78 -9.89
C GLN A 66 8.26 -17.41 -10.24
N GLN A 67 8.29 -18.37 -11.17
CA GLN A 67 9.53 -18.89 -11.75
C GLN A 67 10.34 -17.81 -12.47
N LYS A 68 9.68 -16.85 -13.12
CA LYS A 68 10.37 -15.71 -13.75
C LYS A 68 10.97 -14.76 -12.73
N PHE A 69 10.34 -14.60 -11.56
CA PHE A 69 10.88 -13.81 -10.46
C PHE A 69 12.11 -14.47 -9.83
N GLU A 70 12.11 -15.80 -9.65
CA GLU A 70 13.29 -16.53 -9.16
C GLU A 70 14.51 -16.39 -10.08
N ILE A 71 14.30 -16.49 -11.41
CA ILE A 71 15.38 -16.28 -12.38
C ILE A 71 15.86 -14.83 -12.34
N ALA A 72 14.94 -13.86 -12.26
CA ALA A 72 15.30 -12.45 -12.18
C ALA A 72 16.06 -12.10 -10.90
N GLU A 73 15.71 -12.72 -9.77
CA GLU A 73 16.38 -12.55 -8.48
C GLU A 73 17.80 -13.14 -8.51
N ALA A 74 17.98 -14.33 -9.07
CA ALA A 74 19.31 -14.93 -9.25
C ALA A 74 20.22 -14.05 -10.12
N VAL A 75 19.70 -13.51 -11.23
CA VAL A 75 20.45 -12.57 -12.08
C VAL A 75 20.75 -11.26 -11.35
N ALA A 76 19.83 -10.75 -10.54
CA ALA A 76 20.05 -9.52 -9.77
C ALA A 76 21.14 -9.71 -8.69
N PHE A 77 21.22 -10.90 -8.08
CA PHE A 77 22.26 -11.22 -7.11
C PHE A 77 23.64 -11.25 -7.77
N ASP A 78 23.79 -11.99 -8.88
CA ASP A 78 25.05 -12.07 -9.64
C ASP A 78 25.51 -10.70 -10.15
N VAL A 79 24.58 -9.86 -10.62
CA VAL A 79 24.89 -8.49 -11.04
C VAL A 79 25.31 -7.65 -9.85
N THR A 80 24.64 -7.73 -8.70
CA THR A 80 25.00 -6.92 -7.53
C THR A 80 26.39 -7.28 -7.00
N GLU A 81 26.72 -8.58 -6.95
CA GLU A 81 28.04 -9.07 -6.52
C GLU A 81 29.17 -8.62 -7.47
N GLN A 82 28.95 -8.67 -8.79
CA GLN A 82 29.91 -8.14 -9.77
C GLN A 82 30.10 -6.63 -9.64
N PHE A 83 29.02 -5.87 -9.42
CA PHE A 83 29.11 -4.41 -9.25
C PHE A 83 29.84 -3.98 -7.97
N GLU A 84 29.89 -4.81 -6.93
CA GLU A 84 30.69 -4.50 -5.73
C GLU A 84 32.19 -4.60 -6.01
N THR A 85 32.63 -5.57 -6.81
CA THR A 85 34.04 -5.68 -7.22
C THR A 85 34.48 -4.60 -8.21
N GLU A 86 33.56 -4.10 -9.05
CA GLU A 86 33.83 -2.99 -9.98
C GLU A 86 33.83 -1.59 -9.34
N LYS A 87 33.41 -1.46 -8.08
CA LYS A 87 33.42 -0.19 -7.33
C LYS A 87 34.78 0.13 -6.71
N ALA A 88 35.70 -0.84 -6.63
CA ALA A 88 37.06 -0.62 -6.16
C ALA A 88 37.94 -0.16 -7.34
N CYS A 89 38.64 0.97 -7.18
CA CYS A 89 39.57 1.42 -8.20
C CYS A 89 40.80 0.49 -8.23
N PRO A 90 41.17 -0.13 -9.37
CA PRO A 90 42.32 -1.03 -9.44
C PRO A 90 43.67 -0.30 -9.25
N TYR A 91 43.66 1.03 -9.33
CA TYR A 91 44.82 1.88 -9.09
C TYR A 91 44.90 2.41 -7.66
N GLU A 92 43.86 2.19 -6.83
CA GLU A 92 43.90 2.56 -5.41
C GLU A 92 44.35 1.36 -4.57
N PRO A 93 45.51 1.43 -3.90
CA PRO A 93 46.09 0.29 -3.18
C PRO A 93 45.27 -0.16 -1.95
N THR A 94 44.28 0.65 -1.53
CA THR A 94 43.39 0.38 -0.41
C THR A 94 42.06 -0.25 -0.84
N GLY A 95 41.82 -0.43 -2.15
CA GLY A 95 40.60 -1.02 -2.69
C GLY A 95 39.33 -0.18 -2.49
N LYS A 96 39.47 1.13 -2.24
CA LYS A 96 38.35 2.06 -2.11
C LYS A 96 37.97 2.66 -3.48
N PRO A 97 36.79 3.27 -3.60
CA PRO A 97 36.50 4.17 -4.71
C PRO A 97 37.35 5.44 -4.56
N CYS A 98 38.19 5.75 -5.56
CA CYS A 98 39.00 6.98 -5.57
C CYS A 98 38.37 8.05 -6.45
N ASP A 99 38.62 9.33 -6.24
CA ASP A 99 38.22 10.45 -7.10
C ASP A 99 39.29 10.83 -8.15
N HIS A 100 40.45 10.19 -8.08
CA HIS A 100 41.67 10.59 -8.81
C HIS A 100 41.84 9.91 -10.18
N CYS A 101 41.02 8.92 -10.54
CA CYS A 101 41.10 8.24 -11.84
C CYS A 101 39.88 8.55 -12.74
N ALA A 102 40.07 8.48 -14.06
CA ALA A 102 39.01 8.79 -15.04
C ALA A 102 37.75 7.91 -14.87
N MET A 103 37.92 6.66 -14.42
CA MET A 103 36.81 5.73 -14.17
C MET A 103 35.91 6.15 -13.01
N CYS A 104 36.44 6.82 -12.00
CA CYS A 104 35.68 7.17 -10.81
C CYS A 104 35.30 8.65 -10.74
N ASN A 105 36.11 9.53 -11.35
CA ASN A 105 35.78 10.95 -11.52
C ASN A 105 34.50 11.15 -12.37
N SER A 106 34.27 10.27 -13.36
CA SER A 106 33.02 10.27 -14.15
C SER A 106 31.76 9.89 -13.35
N ARG A 107 31.90 9.32 -12.15
CA ARG A 107 30.80 8.85 -11.30
C ARG A 107 30.43 9.82 -10.17
N GLY A 108 31.19 10.90 -9.97
CA GLY A 108 30.80 12.06 -9.15
C GLY A 108 30.66 11.80 -7.64
N PHE A 109 31.58 11.04 -7.03
CA PHE A 109 31.69 10.93 -5.57
C PHE A 109 32.39 12.15 -4.95
#